data_AF-A0A523M0K1-F1
#
_entry.id   AF-A0A523M0K1-F1
#
_cell.length_a   1.000
_cell.length_b   1.000
_cell.length_c   1.000
_cell.angle_alpha   90.00
_cell.angle_beta   90.00
_cell.angle_gamma   90.00
#
_symmetry.space_group_name_H-M   'P 1'
#
loop_
_entity.id
_entity.type
_entity.pdbx_description
1 polymer ?
#
loop_
_entity_poly.entity_id
_entity_poly.type
_entity_poly.pdbx_seq_one_letter_code
_entity_poly.pdbx_strand_id
1 'polypeptide(L)' 'MFGGQSGTVGHIRICDDVVISGRAMITREITEPGMYASNFPSEEIGSWNKKVARFRRLDGLYERVRKLEKGEK' A
#
# COMPACT_ATOMS: atom_id res chain seq x y z
N MET A 1 12.80 8.14 10.95
CA MET A 1 13.49 8.68 9.75
C MET A 1 12.48 8.83 8.62
N PHE A 2 12.48 9.98 7.94
CA PHE A 2 11.60 10.25 6.79
C PHE A 2 12.41 10.32 5.50
N GLY A 3 12.06 9.50 4.52
CA GLY A 3 12.65 9.51 3.18
C GLY A 3 12.26 10.76 2.39
N GLY A 4 12.98 11.04 1.29
CA GLY A 4 12.72 12.21 0.45
C GLY A 4 11.29 12.27 -0.10
N GLN A 5 10.65 13.44 -0.01
CA GLN A 5 9.25 13.67 -0.41
C GLN A 5 8.23 12.74 0.28
N SER A 6 8.60 12.10 1.39
CA SER A 6 7.62 11.43 2.24
C SER A 6 6.74 12.45 2.96
N GLY A 7 5.53 12.03 3.32
CA GLY A 7 4.55 12.89 3.97
C GLY A 7 3.62 12.12 4.90
N THR A 8 2.95 12.86 5.76
CA THR A 8 1.93 12.34 6.68
C THR A 8 0.69 13.20 6.58
N VAL A 9 -0.48 12.63 6.86
CA VAL A 9 -1.67 13.42 7.18
C VAL A 9 -1.53 14.05 8.57
N GLY A 10 -2.34 15.07 8.86
CA GLY A 10 -2.40 15.65 10.21
C GLY A 10 -3.02 14.68 11.23
N HIS A 11 -2.81 14.97 12.52
CA HIS A 11 -3.46 14.27 13.64
C HIS A 11 -3.16 12.76 13.73
N ILE A 12 -1.91 12.35 13.46
CA ILE A 12 -1.47 10.98 13.69
C ILE A 12 -0.24 10.94 14.59
N ARG A 13 -0.02 9.78 15.23
CA ARG A 13 1.18 9.47 15.99
C ARG A 13 2.00 8.41 15.26
N ILE A 14 3.32 8.56 15.31
CA ILE A 14 4.28 7.61 14.76
C ILE A 14 5.22 7.26 15.92
N CYS A 15 5.35 5.97 16.23
CA CYS A 15 6.24 5.49 17.28
C CYS A 15 7.71 5.68 16.91
N ASP A 16 8.58 5.44 17.89
CA ASP A 16 10.02 5.46 17.70
C ASP A 16 10.47 4.35 16.73
N ASP A 17 11.71 4.48 16.22
CA ASP A 17 12.35 3.51 15.33
C ASP A 17 11.58 3.17 14.04
N VAL A 18 10.84 4.14 13.50
CA VAL A 18 10.17 4.06 12.21
C VAL A 18 11.01 4.68 11.10
N VAL A 19 11.13 4.00 9.96
CA VAL A 19 11.73 4.50 8.73
C VAL A 19 10.68 4.52 7.62
N ILE A 20 10.39 5.69 7.07
CA ILE A 20 9.41 5.87 6.01
C ILE A 20 10.14 6.03 4.67
N SER A 21 9.76 5.23 3.67
CA SER A 21 10.37 5.27 2.34
C SER A 21 10.12 6.60 1.63
N GLY A 22 10.96 6.90 0.62
CA GLY A 22 10.77 8.09 -0.20
C GLY A 22 9.41 8.09 -0.92
N ARG A 23 8.78 9.27 -0.99
CA ARG A 23 7.45 9.47 -1.59
C ARG A 23 6.30 8.66 -0.95
N ALA A 24 6.51 8.06 0.23
CA ALA A 24 5.43 7.43 0.96
C ALA A 24 4.51 8.48 1.60
N MET A 25 3.22 8.15 1.70
CA MET A 25 2.17 8.94 2.35
C MET A 25 1.57 8.12 3.48
N ILE A 26 1.78 8.56 4.72
CA ILE A 26 1.24 7.90 5.91
C ILE A 26 -0.11 8.50 6.26
N THR A 27 -1.16 7.67 6.23
CA THR A 27 -2.56 8.09 6.44
C THR A 27 -3.15 7.60 7.76
N ARG A 28 -2.40 6.82 8.55
CA ARG A 28 -2.81 6.23 9.82
C ARG A 28 -1.67 6.23 10.81
N GLU A 29 -1.99 6.05 12.09
CA GLU A 29 -0.99 5.91 13.13
C GLU A 29 -0.08 4.69 12.88
N ILE A 30 1.18 4.81 13.30
CA ILE A 30 2.16 3.72 13.28
C ILE A 30 2.55 3.44 14.72
N THR A 31 2.17 2.28 15.24
CA THR A 31 2.44 1.85 16.62
C THR A 31 3.61 0.89 16.75
N GLU A 32 4.05 0.32 15.64
CA GLU A 32 5.12 -0.69 15.60
C GLU A 32 6.35 -0.15 14.87
N PRO A 33 7.56 -0.31 15.45
CA PRO A 33 8.80 0.10 14.81
C PRO A 33 9.03 -0.69 13.52
N GLY A 34 9.75 -0.08 12.55
CA GLY A 34 10.08 -0.75 11.30
C GLY A 34 10.08 0.15 10.06
N MET A 35 10.15 -0.48 8.89
CA MET A 35 10.22 0.19 7.59
C MET A 35 8.86 0.19 6.88
N TYR A 36 8.36 1.37 6.51
CA TYR A 36 7.05 1.56 5.89
C TYR A 36 7.19 2.18 4.50
N ALA A 37 6.42 1.67 3.54
CA ALA A 37 6.38 2.17 2.17
C ALA A 37 4.94 2.21 1.65
N SER A 38 4.63 3.18 0.78
CA SER A 38 3.31 3.30 0.14
C SER A 38 3.38 3.73 -1.33
N ASN A 39 4.57 3.66 -1.92
CA ASN A 39 4.84 4.11 -3.27
C ASN A 39 5.04 2.94 -4.22
N PHE A 40 4.58 3.09 -5.46
CA PHE A 40 4.89 2.17 -6.55
C PHE A 40 6.03 2.76 -7.41
N PRO A 41 6.90 1.93 -8.00
CA PRO A 41 7.84 2.37 -9.01
C PRO A 41 7.13 3.06 -10.18
N SER A 42 7.81 4.00 -10.82
CA SER A 42 7.30 4.62 -12.05
C SER A 42 7.21 3.60 -13.18
N GLU A 43 6.15 3.68 -13.96
CA GLU A 43 5.91 2.80 -15.11
C GLU A 43 5.37 3.60 -16.30
N GLU A 44 5.42 3.00 -17.48
CA GLU A 44 4.74 3.54 -18.67
C GLU A 44 3.23 3.70 -18.40
N ILE A 45 2.64 4.83 -18.85
CA ILE A 45 1.30 5.26 -18.43
C ILE A 45 0.20 4.25 -18.79
N GLY A 46 0.28 3.60 -19.95
CA GLY A 46 -0.64 2.54 -20.36
C GLY A 46 -0.56 1.32 -19.46
N SER A 47 0.65 0.90 -19.08
CA SER A 47 0.92 -0.21 -18.17
C SER A 47 0.47 0.11 -16.75
N TRP A 48 0.75 1.32 -16.26
CA TRP A 48 0.27 1.84 -14.99
C TRP A 48 -1.27 1.84 -14.90
N ASN A 49 -1.95 2.38 -15.91
CA ASN A 49 -3.41 2.43 -15.95
C ASN A 49 -4.04 1.04 -15.89
N LYS A 50 -3.45 0.05 -16.58
CA LYS A 50 -3.89 -1.36 -16.50
C LYS A 50 -3.73 -1.91 -15.08
N LYS A 51 -2.63 -1.61 -14.38
CA LYS A 51 -2.41 -2.04 -12.99
C LYS A 51 -3.40 -1.38 -12.03
N VAL A 52 -3.61 -0.06 -12.13
CA VAL A 52 -4.60 0.68 -11.34
C VAL A 52 -6.01 0.12 -11.55
N ALA A 53 -6.38 -0.21 -12.79
CA ALA A 53 -7.68 -0.83 -13.09
C ALA A 53 -7.84 -2.22 -12.45
N ARG A 54 -6.75 -3.00 -12.35
CA ARG A 54 -6.75 -4.31 -11.66
C ARG A 54 -6.93 -4.16 -10.15
N PHE A 55 -6.28 -3.17 -9.52
CA PHE A 55 -6.45 -2.91 -8.08
C PHE A 55 -7.91 -2.65 -7.72
N ARG A 56 -8.65 -1.88 -8.52
CA ARG A 56 -10.09 -1.64 -8.30
C ARG A 56 -10.96 -2.90 -8.39
N ARG A 57 -10.47 -3.96 -9.03
CA ARG A 57 -11.17 -5.24 -9.22
C ARG A 57 -10.64 -6.34 -8.29
N LEU A 58 -9.65 -6.03 -7.45
CA LEU A 58 -8.91 -7.03 -6.68
C LEU A 58 -9.81 -7.75 -5.67
N ASP A 59 -10.72 -7.03 -5.00
CA ASP A 59 -11.65 -7.64 -4.04
C ASP A 59 -12.56 -8.68 -4.70
N GLY A 60 -13.07 -8.37 -5.90
CA GLY A 60 -13.88 -9.31 -6.67
C GLY A 60 -13.10 -10.53 -7.15
N LEU A 61 -11.82 -10.36 -7.47
CA LEU A 61 -10.93 -11.49 -7.79
C LEU A 61 -10.70 -12.36 -6.54
N TYR A 62 -10.41 -11.74 -5.40
CA TYR A 62 -10.18 -12.42 -4.13
C TYR A 62 -11.38 -13.30 -3.74
N GLU A 63 -12.60 -12.76 -3.79
CA GLU A 63 -13.81 -13.51 -3.45
C GLU A 63 -14.07 -14.69 -4.42
N ARG A 64 -13.75 -14.53 -5.70
CA ARG A 64 -13.86 -15.63 -6.68
C ARG A 64 -12.85 -16.74 -6.37
N VAL A 65 -11.59 -16.40 -6.11
CA VAL A 65 -10.55 -17.38 -5.78
C VAL A 65 -10.90 -18.11 -4.48
N ARG A 66 -11.29 -17.37 -3.44
CA ARG A 66 -11.69 -17.95 -2.15
C ARG A 66 -12.86 -18.93 -2.27
N LYS A 67 -13.84 -18.66 -3.15
CA LYS A 67 -14.96 -19.58 -3.41
C LYS A 67 -14.50 -20.86 -4.09
N LEU A 68 -13.58 -20.76 -5.06
CA LEU A 68 -13.00 -21.92 -5.73
C LEU A 68 -12.22 -22.79 -4.73
N GLU A 69 -11.35 -22.19 -3.92
CA GLU A 69 -10.56 -22.91 -2.90
C GLU A 69 -11.43 -23.58 -1.82
N LYS A 70 -12.61 -23.03 -1.52
CA LYS A 70 -13.58 -23.65 -0.60
C LYS A 70 -14.38 -24.79 -1.23
N GLY A 71 -14.59 -24.74 -2.54
CA GLY A 71 -15.34 -25.74 -3.30
C GLY A 71 -14.48 -26.90 -3.79
N GLU A 72 -13.16 -26.77 -3.78
CA GLU A 72 -12.18 -27.84 -4.06
C GLU A 72 -11.82 -28.68 -2.80
N LYS A 73 -12.78 -28.85 -1.88
CA LYS A 73 -12.69 -29.86 -0.81
C LYS A 73 -13.55 -31.07 -1.11
#